data_AF-A0A947M3V1-F1
#
_entry.id   AF-A0A947M3V1-F1
#
_cell.length_a   1.000
_cell.length_b   1.000
_cell.length_c   1.000
_cell.angle_alpha   90.00
_cell.angle_beta   90.00
_cell.angle_gamma   90.00
#
_symmetry.space_group_name_H-M   'P 1'
#
loop_
_entity.id
_entity.type
_entity.pdbx_description
1 polymer ?
#
loop_
_entity_poly.entity_id
_entity_poly.type
_entity_poly.pdbx_seq_one_letter_code
_entity_poly.pdbx_strand_id
1 'polypeptide(L)'
;MSRQIQKSGGQSLQDIMNMMAQRVDGLQTASPLSALTARGILSEAEAYAHFDPLLAQLLKHYRDAQSRYEELLRKNGSGDAMVDVAADMAASSDSAMETRLIELRTNNTMRRMAEARIRESIEMMNASTRYNEKLRNHALRRSGDIARQRMEEAREGIMWVWFLMMLLQDTLRETQRRLSAAQHFSRVSSHDDERRIVAA
;
A
#
# COMPACT_ATOMS: atom_id res chain seq x y z
N MET A 1 35.96 16.51 15.48
CA MET A 1 35.19 15.25 15.34
C MET A 1 33.72 15.54 15.66
N SER A 2 32.92 15.86 14.66
CA SER A 2 31.48 16.17 14.84
C SER A 2 30.66 15.13 14.09
N ARG A 3 29.91 14.31 14.84
CA ARG A 3 28.99 13.31 14.28
C ARG A 3 27.73 14.02 13.77
N GLN A 4 27.50 14.01 12.47
CA GLN A 4 26.20 14.34 11.88
C GLN A 4 25.25 13.17 12.12
N ILE A 5 24.19 13.45 12.89
CA ILE A 5 23.04 12.56 13.08
C ILE A 5 22.19 12.68 11.81
N GLN A 6 22.16 11.62 11.01
CA GLN A 6 21.18 11.42 9.94
C GLN A 6 19.78 11.37 10.56
N LYS A 7 19.01 12.45 10.43
CA LYS A 7 17.56 12.42 10.62
C LYS A 7 16.96 11.63 9.45
N SER A 8 16.36 10.48 9.75
CA SER A 8 15.53 9.75 8.80
C SER A 8 14.41 10.65 8.32
N GLY A 9 14.47 11.05 7.05
CA GLY A 9 13.39 11.77 6.39
C GLY A 9 12.16 10.88 6.36
N GLY A 10 11.21 11.13 7.26
CA GLY A 10 9.87 10.62 7.12
C GLY A 10 9.32 11.15 5.81
N GLN A 11 9.06 10.25 4.86
CA GLN A 11 8.34 10.60 3.64
C GLN A 11 7.04 11.27 4.07
N SER A 12 6.91 12.55 3.73
CA SER A 12 5.76 13.34 4.12
C SER A 12 4.52 12.69 3.50
N LEU A 13 3.40 12.69 4.21
CA LEU A 13 2.12 12.22 3.67
C LEU A 13 1.79 12.96 2.35
N GLN A 14 2.30 14.19 2.20
CA GLN A 14 2.25 15.00 1.00
C GLN A 14 3.01 14.37 -0.19
N ASP A 15 4.17 13.77 0.03
CA ASP A 15 4.96 13.10 -1.01
C ASP A 15 4.26 11.83 -1.49
N ILE A 16 3.64 11.10 -0.56
CA ILE A 16 2.82 9.92 -0.86
C ILE A 16 1.56 10.33 -1.65
N MET A 17 0.91 11.43 -1.27
CA MET A 17 -0.25 11.96 -1.99
C MET A 17 0.10 12.45 -3.40
N ASN A 18 1.24 13.14 -3.56
CA ASN A 18 1.72 13.58 -4.88
C ASN A 18 2.10 12.40 -5.77
N MET A 19 2.71 11.36 -5.20
CA MET A 19 3.05 10.13 -5.93
C MET A 19 1.80 9.34 -6.35
N MET A 20 0.74 9.36 -5.55
CA MET A 20 -0.56 8.80 -5.92
C MET A 20 -1.26 9.62 -6.98
N ALA A 21 -1.25 10.96 -6.88
CA ALA A 21 -1.83 11.85 -7.88
C ALA A 21 -1.16 11.66 -9.26
N GLN A 22 0.17 11.59 -9.30
CA GLN A 22 0.91 11.32 -10.54
C GLN A 22 0.61 9.95 -11.15
N ARG A 23 0.39 8.91 -10.32
CA ARG A 23 -0.06 7.60 -10.81
C ARG A 23 -1.49 7.63 -11.35
N VAL A 24 -2.37 8.46 -10.78
CA VAL A 24 -3.76 8.60 -11.21
C VAL A 24 -3.84 9.38 -12.53
N ASP A 25 -3.05 10.44 -12.70
CA ASP A 25 -3.02 11.22 -13.94
C ASP A 25 -2.38 10.42 -15.10
N GLY A 26 -1.37 9.59 -14.82
CA GLY A 26 -0.81 8.67 -15.82
C GLY A 26 -1.78 7.57 -16.29
N LEU A 27 -2.86 7.30 -15.55
CA LEU A 27 -3.91 6.37 -15.95
C LEU A 27 -5.03 7.04 -16.77
N GLN A 28 -5.16 8.37 -16.71
CA GLN A 28 -6.21 9.11 -17.42
C GLN A 28 -5.87 9.44 -18.88
N THR A 29 -4.59 9.43 -19.26
CA THR A 29 -4.15 9.63 -20.65
C THR A 29 -4.01 8.32 -21.44
N ALA A 30 -4.19 7.18 -20.79
CA ALA A 30 -4.14 5.89 -21.45
C ALA A 30 -5.40 5.70 -22.32
N SER A 31 -5.20 5.49 -23.62
CA SER A 31 -6.26 4.99 -24.51
C SER A 31 -7.00 3.83 -23.83
N PRO A 32 -8.34 3.73 -23.94
CA PRO A 32 -9.11 2.68 -23.27
C PRO A 32 -8.61 1.26 -23.59
N LEU A 33 -7.97 1.06 -24.76
CA LEU A 33 -7.24 -0.16 -25.10
C LEU A 33 -6.05 -0.42 -24.16
N SER A 34 -5.21 0.59 -23.94
CA SER A 34 -4.07 0.52 -23.01
C SER A 34 -4.51 0.33 -21.56
N ALA A 35 -5.67 0.86 -21.16
CA ALA A 35 -6.21 0.63 -19.82
C ALA A 35 -6.70 -0.82 -19.61
N LEU A 36 -7.24 -1.46 -20.65
CA LEU A 36 -7.63 -2.88 -20.64
C LEU A 36 -6.40 -3.78 -20.62
N THR A 37 -5.41 -3.50 -21.46
CA THR A 37 -4.13 -4.23 -21.49
C THR A 37 -3.33 -4.04 -20.18
N ALA A 38 -3.34 -2.84 -19.60
CA ALA A 38 -2.72 -2.57 -18.29
C ALA A 38 -3.41 -3.31 -17.13
N ARG A 39 -4.69 -3.67 -17.29
CA ARG A 39 -5.42 -4.55 -16.35
C ARG A 39 -5.16 -6.04 -16.59
N GLY A 40 -4.33 -6.39 -17.59
CA GLY A 40 -4.04 -7.78 -17.95
C GLY A 40 -5.16 -8.46 -18.75
N ILE A 41 -6.13 -7.69 -19.26
CA ILE A 41 -7.13 -8.19 -20.20
C ILE A 41 -6.49 -8.13 -21.59
N LEU A 42 -6.51 -9.25 -22.32
CA LEU A 42 -6.02 -9.25 -23.70
C LEU A 42 -6.85 -8.26 -24.53
N SER A 43 -6.18 -7.38 -25.27
CA SER A 43 -6.87 -6.57 -26.26
C SER A 43 -7.41 -7.47 -27.38
N GLU A 44 -8.42 -6.99 -28.10
CA GLU A 44 -9.00 -7.75 -29.19
C GLU A 44 -7.94 -8.11 -30.25
N ALA A 45 -7.09 -7.15 -30.64
CA ALA A 45 -6.01 -7.38 -31.59
C ALA A 45 -5.00 -8.44 -31.09
N GLU A 46 -4.68 -8.45 -29.79
CA GLU A 46 -3.81 -9.47 -29.19
C GLU A 46 -4.47 -10.86 -29.18
N ALA A 47 -5.78 -10.93 -28.96
CA ALA A 47 -6.52 -12.19 -28.99
C ALA A 47 -6.53 -12.81 -30.40
N TYR A 48 -6.73 -12.00 -31.45
CA TYR A 48 -6.63 -12.46 -32.83
C TYR A 48 -5.18 -12.78 -33.23
N ALA A 49 -4.21 -11.99 -32.80
CA ALA A 49 -2.79 -12.21 -33.07
C ALA A 49 -2.27 -13.55 -32.53
N HIS A 50 -2.91 -14.09 -31.49
CA HIS A 50 -2.59 -15.43 -30.99
C HIS A 50 -2.84 -16.53 -32.03
N PHE A 51 -3.81 -16.34 -32.92
CA PHE A 51 -4.23 -17.32 -33.92
C PHE A 51 -3.83 -16.95 -35.35
N ASP A 52 -3.55 -15.67 -35.62
CA ASP A 52 -3.12 -15.18 -36.93
C ASP A 52 -1.67 -14.64 -36.86
N PRO A 53 -0.67 -15.41 -37.34
CA PRO A 53 0.73 -15.01 -37.28
C PRO A 53 1.04 -13.71 -38.05
N LEU A 54 0.28 -13.43 -39.12
CA LEU A 54 0.43 -12.20 -39.88
C LEU A 54 0.01 -10.99 -39.05
N LEU A 55 -1.15 -11.03 -38.41
CA LEU A 55 -1.60 -9.98 -37.49
C LEU A 55 -0.61 -9.82 -36.32
N ALA A 56 -0.03 -10.90 -35.80
CA ALA A 56 1.00 -10.80 -34.76
C ALA A 56 2.24 -10.01 -35.23
N GLN A 57 2.69 -10.24 -36.47
CA GLN A 57 3.78 -9.46 -37.06
C GLN A 57 3.38 -8.00 -37.29
N LEU A 58 2.18 -7.74 -37.82
CA LEU A 58 1.67 -6.38 -38.04
C LEU A 58 1.53 -5.60 -36.72
N LEU A 59 0.99 -6.23 -35.68
CA LEU A 59 0.88 -5.65 -34.34
C LEU A 59 2.25 -5.31 -33.76
N LYS A 60 3.26 -6.16 -34.00
CA LYS A 60 4.63 -5.86 -33.61
C LYS A 60 5.18 -4.66 -34.39
N HIS A 61 5.02 -4.64 -35.71
CA HIS A 61 5.49 -3.52 -36.55
C HIS A 61 4.83 -2.19 -36.15
N TYR A 62 3.54 -2.20 -35.87
CA TYR A 62 2.82 -1.05 -35.35
C TYR A 62 3.42 -0.56 -34.02
N ARG A 63 3.63 -1.45 -33.04
CA ARG A 63 4.24 -1.10 -31.75
C ARG A 63 5.66 -0.55 -31.90
N ASP A 64 6.46 -1.17 -32.74
CA ASP A 64 7.83 -0.72 -33.03
C ASP A 64 7.83 0.66 -33.70
N ALA A 65 6.93 0.90 -34.66
CA ALA A 65 6.79 2.18 -35.35
C ALA A 65 6.28 3.29 -34.41
N GLN A 66 5.28 2.99 -33.58
CA GLN A 66 4.73 3.92 -32.60
C GLN A 66 5.78 4.29 -31.54
N SER A 67 6.53 3.32 -31.02
CA SER A 67 7.61 3.58 -30.07
C SER A 67 8.70 4.47 -30.67
N ARG A 68 9.06 4.26 -31.94
CA ARG A 68 10.03 5.11 -32.64
C ARG A 68 9.51 6.53 -32.85
N TYR A 69 8.25 6.67 -33.23
CA TYR A 69 7.61 7.97 -33.36
C TYR A 69 7.63 8.74 -32.03
N GLU A 70 7.21 8.12 -30.94
CA GLU A 70 7.21 8.73 -29.61
C GLU A 70 8.64 9.09 -29.15
N GLU A 71 9.61 8.23 -29.44
CA GLU A 71 11.02 8.49 -29.12
C GLU A 71 11.55 9.71 -29.87
N LEU A 72 11.30 9.80 -31.19
CA LEU A 72 11.73 10.92 -32.03
C LEU A 72 11.00 12.20 -31.66
N LEU A 73 9.70 12.14 -31.40
CA LEU A 73 8.89 13.28 -30.97
C LEU A 73 9.45 13.86 -29.66
N ARG A 74 9.85 13.02 -28.71
CA ARG A 74 10.45 13.45 -27.45
C ARG A 74 11.85 14.04 -27.62
N LYS A 75 12.64 13.52 -28.57
CA LYS A 75 14.04 13.94 -28.80
C LYS A 75 14.14 15.23 -29.61
N ASN A 76 13.40 15.32 -30.70
CA ASN A 76 13.55 16.37 -31.70
C ASN A 76 12.45 17.44 -31.61
N GLY A 77 11.33 17.12 -30.95
CA GLY A 77 10.17 17.99 -30.87
C GLY A 77 9.30 17.93 -32.14
N SER A 78 8.14 18.58 -32.08
CA SER A 78 7.24 18.72 -33.22
C SER A 78 7.84 19.65 -34.28
N GLY A 79 7.86 19.23 -35.55
CA GLY A 79 8.36 20.03 -36.69
C GLY A 79 9.69 19.55 -37.28
N ASP A 80 10.24 18.44 -36.78
CA ASP A 80 11.36 17.75 -37.41
C ASP A 80 10.88 16.78 -38.50
N ALA A 81 11.49 16.83 -39.69
CA ALA A 81 11.05 16.02 -40.82
C ALA A 81 11.13 14.50 -40.55
N MET A 82 12.02 14.04 -39.66
CA MET A 82 12.08 12.62 -39.29
C MET A 82 10.93 12.21 -38.37
N VAL A 83 10.42 13.13 -37.55
CA VAL A 83 9.21 12.91 -36.74
C VAL A 83 8.00 12.74 -37.64
N ASP A 84 7.87 13.55 -38.69
CA ASP A 84 6.77 13.46 -39.66
C ASP A 84 6.81 12.13 -40.42
N VAL A 85 7.98 11.72 -40.90
CA VAL A 85 8.15 10.39 -41.55
C VAL A 85 7.83 9.25 -40.58
N ALA A 86 8.27 9.35 -39.33
CA ALA A 86 7.95 8.33 -38.33
C ALA A 86 6.45 8.28 -38.00
N ALA A 87 5.76 9.42 -38.02
CA ALA A 87 4.31 9.49 -37.86
C ALA A 87 3.59 8.77 -39.01
N ASP A 88 4.00 9.04 -40.26
CA ASP A 88 3.44 8.38 -41.45
C ASP A 88 3.67 6.86 -41.43
N MET A 89 4.84 6.42 -40.99
CA MET A 89 5.15 4.99 -40.82
C MET A 89 4.27 4.34 -39.75
N ALA A 90 4.03 5.02 -38.63
CA ALA A 90 3.14 4.54 -37.58
C ALA A 90 1.69 4.44 -38.09
N ALA A 91 1.19 5.47 -38.76
CA ALA A 91 -0.16 5.49 -39.34
C ALA A 91 -0.36 4.41 -40.43
N SER A 92 0.67 4.18 -41.25
CA SER A 92 0.64 3.12 -42.27
C SER A 92 0.59 1.73 -41.64
N SER A 93 1.38 1.51 -40.58
CA SER A 93 1.40 0.24 -39.85
C SER A 93 0.08 -0.01 -39.12
N ASP A 94 -0.53 1.05 -38.57
CA ASP A 94 -1.84 1.01 -37.93
C ASP A 94 -2.93 0.60 -38.93
N SER A 95 -2.98 1.27 -40.08
CA SER A 95 -3.94 0.97 -41.15
C SER A 95 -3.83 -0.48 -41.65
N ALA A 96 -2.60 -1.01 -41.79
CA ALA A 96 -2.37 -2.40 -42.18
C ALA A 96 -2.86 -3.40 -41.12
N MET A 97 -2.57 -3.13 -39.85
CA MET A 97 -3.05 -3.92 -38.72
C MET A 97 -4.58 -3.90 -38.63
N GLU A 98 -5.21 -2.72 -38.71
CA GLU A 98 -6.66 -2.57 -38.66
C GLU A 98 -7.36 -3.30 -39.80
N THR A 99 -6.82 -3.19 -41.02
CA THR A 99 -7.36 -3.89 -42.19
C THR A 99 -7.38 -5.40 -41.95
N ARG A 100 -6.25 -5.98 -41.50
CA ARG A 100 -6.18 -7.41 -41.20
C ARG A 100 -7.11 -7.80 -40.05
N LEU A 101 -7.24 -6.95 -39.04
CA LEU A 101 -8.16 -7.19 -37.93
C LEU A 101 -9.63 -7.22 -38.40
N ILE A 102 -10.03 -6.32 -39.31
CA ILE A 102 -11.37 -6.30 -39.91
C ILE A 102 -11.62 -7.60 -40.68
N GLU A 103 -10.67 -8.04 -41.49
CA GLU A 103 -10.77 -9.32 -42.21
C GLU A 103 -11.02 -10.48 -41.23
N LEU A 104 -10.24 -10.56 -40.15
CA LEU A 104 -10.38 -11.62 -39.15
C LEU A 104 -11.72 -11.55 -38.39
N ARG A 105 -12.25 -10.35 -38.13
CA ARG A 105 -13.58 -10.16 -37.52
C ARG A 105 -14.71 -10.71 -38.39
N THR A 106 -14.56 -10.69 -39.72
CA THR A 106 -15.56 -11.28 -40.63
C THR A 106 -15.51 -12.81 -40.64
N ASN A 107 -14.40 -13.42 -40.20
CA ASN A 107 -14.28 -14.86 -40.06
C ASN A 107 -14.90 -15.34 -38.74
N ASN A 108 -16.08 -15.99 -38.83
CA ASN A 108 -16.83 -16.49 -37.68
C ASN A 108 -16.04 -17.42 -36.75
N THR A 109 -15.16 -18.26 -37.30
CA THR A 109 -14.36 -19.21 -36.50
C THR A 109 -13.31 -18.46 -35.71
N MET A 110 -12.55 -17.58 -36.36
CA MET A 110 -11.52 -16.75 -35.72
C MET A 110 -12.13 -15.85 -34.65
N ARG A 111 -13.29 -15.24 -34.93
CA ARG A 111 -14.00 -14.41 -33.96
C ARG A 111 -14.35 -15.17 -32.68
N ARG A 112 -14.93 -16.38 -32.80
CA ARG A 112 -15.27 -17.20 -31.63
C ARG A 112 -14.03 -17.61 -30.82
N MET A 113 -12.92 -17.90 -31.49
CA MET A 113 -11.65 -18.24 -30.83
C MET A 113 -11.08 -17.04 -30.08
N ALA A 114 -11.08 -15.85 -30.69
CA ALA A 114 -10.66 -14.62 -30.06
C ALA A 114 -11.55 -14.25 -28.86
N GLU A 115 -12.88 -14.33 -28.99
CA GLU A 115 -13.83 -14.09 -27.89
C GLU A 115 -13.61 -15.05 -26.71
N ALA A 116 -13.38 -16.34 -26.98
CA ALA A 116 -13.08 -17.33 -25.95
C ALA A 116 -11.79 -16.97 -25.21
N ARG A 117 -10.76 -16.55 -25.94
CA ARG A 117 -9.47 -16.15 -25.36
C ARG A 117 -9.58 -14.88 -24.50
N ILE A 118 -10.36 -13.89 -24.95
CA ILE A 118 -10.64 -12.68 -24.17
C ILE A 118 -11.36 -13.07 -22.87
N ARG A 119 -12.39 -13.93 -22.95
CA ARG A 119 -13.13 -14.39 -21.76
C ARG A 119 -12.22 -15.09 -20.76
N GLU A 120 -11.36 -15.99 -21.23
CA GLU A 120 -10.37 -16.67 -20.40
C GLU A 120 -9.44 -15.66 -19.69
N SER A 121 -8.99 -14.62 -20.39
CA SER A 121 -8.13 -13.58 -19.78
C SER A 121 -8.85 -12.82 -18.65
N ILE A 122 -10.14 -12.53 -18.85
CA ILE A 122 -10.97 -11.85 -17.84
C ILE A 122 -11.16 -12.76 -16.62
N GLU A 123 -11.40 -14.05 -16.83
CA GLU A 123 -11.55 -15.03 -15.76
C GLU A 123 -10.26 -15.19 -14.94
N MET A 124 -9.10 -15.27 -15.60
CA MET A 124 -7.80 -15.32 -14.93
C MET A 124 -7.53 -14.07 -14.10
N MET A 125 -7.81 -12.88 -14.65
CA MET A 125 -7.69 -11.62 -13.91
C MET A 125 -8.61 -11.61 -12.69
N ASN A 126 -9.88 -11.99 -12.85
CA ASN A 126 -10.85 -12.05 -11.75
C ASN A 126 -10.45 -13.07 -10.66
N ALA A 127 -9.85 -14.19 -11.05
CA ALA A 127 -9.33 -15.16 -10.10
C ALA A 127 -8.15 -14.58 -9.31
N SER A 128 -7.24 -13.88 -9.98
CA SER A 128 -6.10 -13.22 -9.37
C SER A 128 -6.52 -12.11 -8.40
N THR A 129 -7.48 -11.26 -8.77
CA THR A 129 -7.99 -10.21 -7.88
C THR A 129 -8.65 -10.79 -6.64
N ARG A 130 -9.49 -11.82 -6.79
CA ARG A 130 -10.10 -12.54 -5.65
C ARG A 130 -9.05 -13.17 -4.74
N TYR A 131 -8.00 -13.75 -5.31
CA TYR A 131 -6.91 -14.33 -4.53
C TYR A 131 -6.16 -13.26 -3.72
N ASN A 132 -5.81 -12.14 -4.35
CA ASN A 132 -5.14 -11.02 -3.70
C ASN A 132 -6.03 -10.37 -2.61
N GLU A 133 -7.33 -10.27 -2.85
CA GLU A 133 -8.28 -9.78 -1.86
C GLU A 133 -8.35 -10.72 -0.64
N LYS A 134 -8.39 -12.04 -0.86
CA LYS A 134 -8.31 -13.02 0.24
C LYS A 134 -7.02 -12.86 1.05
N LEU A 135 -5.88 -12.70 0.37
CA LEU A 135 -4.58 -12.52 1.01
C LEU A 135 -4.54 -11.23 1.83
N ARG A 136 -5.06 -10.13 1.28
CA ARG A 136 -5.18 -8.83 1.97
C ARG A 136 -6.08 -8.94 3.20
N ASN A 137 -7.24 -9.57 3.07
CA ASN A 137 -8.17 -9.78 4.19
C ASN A 137 -7.54 -10.65 5.28
N HIS A 138 -6.77 -11.67 4.91
CA HIS A 138 -6.03 -12.50 5.86
C HIS A 138 -4.95 -11.69 6.59
N ALA A 139 -4.19 -10.85 5.89
CA ALA A 139 -3.20 -9.97 6.50
C ALA A 139 -3.85 -8.96 7.47
N LEU A 140 -5.00 -8.38 7.10
CA LEU A 140 -5.75 -7.47 7.95
C LEU A 140 -6.26 -8.16 9.22
N ARG A 141 -6.84 -9.35 9.11
CA ARG A 141 -7.28 -10.14 10.28
C ARG A 141 -6.12 -10.41 11.23
N ARG A 142 -4.99 -10.90 10.69
CA ARG A 142 -3.79 -11.16 11.50
C ARG A 142 -3.28 -9.91 12.19
N SER A 143 -3.30 -8.75 11.52
CA SER A 143 -2.90 -7.48 12.15
C SER A 143 -3.85 -7.05 13.26
N GLY A 144 -5.16 -7.30 13.09
CA GLY A 144 -6.17 -7.04 14.12
C GLY A 144 -6.02 -7.96 15.34
N ASP A 145 -5.72 -9.24 15.13
CA ASP A 145 -5.50 -10.20 16.22
C ASP A 145 -4.25 -9.84 17.04
N ILE A 146 -3.16 -9.44 16.37
CA ILE A 146 -1.95 -8.94 17.05
C ILE A 146 -2.25 -7.66 17.84
N ALA A 147 -3.05 -6.75 17.29
CA ALA A 147 -3.43 -5.52 18.00
C ALA A 147 -4.27 -5.83 19.25
N ARG A 148 -5.18 -6.81 19.17
CA ARG A 148 -5.98 -7.28 20.33
C ARG A 148 -5.10 -7.91 21.40
N GLN A 149 -4.17 -8.79 21.01
CA GLN A 149 -3.21 -9.39 21.95
C GLN A 149 -2.41 -8.31 22.69
N ARG A 150 -1.91 -7.30 21.97
CA ARG A 150 -1.20 -6.17 22.60
C ARG A 150 -2.08 -5.37 23.56
N MET A 151 -3.37 -5.21 23.25
CA MET A 151 -4.31 -4.54 24.15
C MET A 151 -4.60 -5.38 25.40
N GLU A 152 -4.68 -6.71 25.26
CA GLU A 152 -4.85 -7.63 26.39
C GLU A 152 -3.60 -7.63 27.30
N GLU A 153 -2.41 -7.74 26.73
CA GLU A 153 -1.14 -7.61 27.47
C GLU A 153 -1.03 -6.26 28.19
N ALA A 154 -1.42 -5.17 27.52
CA ALA A 154 -1.44 -3.84 28.13
C ALA A 154 -2.46 -3.77 29.28
N ARG A 155 -3.63 -4.40 29.14
CA ARG A 155 -4.65 -4.45 30.18
C ARG A 155 -4.17 -5.24 31.39
N GLU A 156 -3.54 -6.39 31.19
CA GLU A 156 -2.92 -7.16 32.28
C GLU A 156 -1.82 -6.34 32.97
N GLY A 157 -0.95 -5.68 32.20
CA GLY A 157 0.07 -4.79 32.74
C GLY A 157 -0.52 -3.65 33.58
N ILE A 158 -1.60 -3.02 33.11
CA ILE A 158 -2.32 -1.98 33.86
C ILE A 158 -2.90 -2.54 35.17
N MET A 159 -3.47 -3.76 35.16
CA MET A 159 -3.97 -4.37 36.39
C MET A 159 -2.87 -4.62 37.41
N TRP A 160 -1.69 -5.10 36.97
CA TRP A 160 -0.54 -5.27 37.85
C TRP A 160 -0.03 -3.95 38.45
N VAL A 161 0.03 -2.89 37.64
CA VAL A 161 0.41 -1.55 38.13
C VAL A 161 -0.58 -1.06 39.18
N TRP A 162 -1.89 -1.24 38.94
CA TRP A 162 -2.92 -0.85 39.89
C TRP A 162 -2.84 -1.64 41.20
N PHE A 163 -2.62 -2.95 41.12
CA PHE A 163 -2.42 -3.83 42.28
C PHE A 163 -1.20 -3.42 43.12
N LEU A 164 -0.06 -3.14 42.48
CA LEU A 164 1.13 -2.63 43.17
C LEU A 164 0.88 -1.29 43.86
N MET A 165 0.14 -0.39 43.21
CA MET A 165 -0.21 0.90 43.80
C MET A 165 -1.08 0.75 45.04
N MET A 166 -2.02 -0.20 45.04
CA MET A 166 -2.86 -0.52 46.20
C MET A 166 -2.03 -1.03 47.38
N LEU A 167 -1.10 -1.97 47.14
CA LEU A 167 -0.19 -2.47 48.18
C LEU A 167 0.71 -1.37 48.77
N LEU A 168 1.20 -0.46 47.92
CA LEU A 168 1.99 0.70 48.35
C LEU A 168 1.16 1.65 49.22
N GLN A 169 -0.10 1.90 48.88
CA GLN A 169 -0.99 2.73 49.69
C GLN A 169 -1.29 2.10 51.06
N ASP A 170 -1.51 0.78 51.11
CA ASP A 170 -1.78 0.08 52.37
C ASP A 170 -0.54 0.06 53.28
N THR A 171 0.64 -0.21 52.73
CA THR A 171 1.90 -0.13 53.50
C THR A 171 2.17 1.29 54.00
N LEU A 172 1.93 2.32 53.18
CA LEU A 172 2.06 3.71 53.61
C LEU A 172 1.06 4.05 54.73
N ARG A 173 -0.21 3.63 54.63
CA ARG A 173 -1.20 3.83 55.70
C ARG A 173 -0.80 3.13 56.99
N GLU A 174 -0.30 1.90 56.90
CA GLU A 174 0.21 1.13 58.03
C GLU A 174 1.38 1.86 58.72
N THR A 175 2.34 2.36 57.94
CA THR A 175 3.48 3.13 58.48
C THR A 175 3.02 4.45 59.11
N GLN A 176 2.07 5.17 58.51
CA GLN A 176 1.51 6.39 59.09
C GLN A 176 0.79 6.11 60.40
N ARG A 177 0.01 5.03 60.50
CA ARG A 177 -0.64 4.60 61.76
C ARG A 177 0.38 4.23 62.83
N ARG A 178 1.47 3.55 62.47
CA ARG A 178 2.55 3.21 63.41
C ARG A 178 3.34 4.43 63.85
N LEU A 179 3.62 5.35 62.94
CA LEU A 179 4.28 6.63 63.25
C LEU A 179 3.40 7.51 64.13
N SER A 180 2.10 7.61 63.87
CA SER A 180 1.18 8.37 64.72
C SER A 180 1.04 7.73 66.11
N ALA A 181 0.97 6.39 66.20
CA ALA A 181 1.00 5.68 67.47
C ALA A 181 2.31 5.92 68.24
N ALA A 182 3.47 5.88 67.56
CA ALA A 182 4.77 6.15 68.16
C ALA A 182 4.89 7.60 68.67
N GLN A 183 4.39 8.57 67.92
CA GLN A 183 4.33 9.98 68.34
C GLN A 183 3.42 10.20 69.55
N HIS A 184 2.31 9.47 69.65
CA HIS A 184 1.48 9.47 70.85
C HIS A 184 2.24 8.89 72.06
N PHE A 185 2.98 7.80 71.88
CA PHE A 185 3.83 7.23 72.94
C PHE A 185 4.93 8.18 73.42
N SER A 186 5.65 8.84 72.50
CA SER A 186 6.72 9.77 72.88
C SER A 186 6.21 10.99 73.65
N ARG A 187 4.99 11.45 73.34
CA ARG A 187 4.36 12.57 74.02
C ARG A 187 3.83 12.22 75.42
N VAL A 188 3.44 10.96 75.63
CA VAL A 188 3.05 10.47 76.96
C VAL A 188 4.29 10.23 77.83
N SER A 189 5.36 9.64 77.27
CA SER A 189 6.60 9.41 78.03
C SER A 189 7.30 10.70 78.45
N SER A 190 7.26 11.77 77.64
CA SER A 190 7.82 13.08 78.03
C SER A 190 7.09 13.72 79.21
N HIS A 191 5.81 13.39 79.40
CA HIS A 191 5.00 13.96 80.48
C HIS A 191 5.19 13.21 81.81
N ASP A 192 5.60 11.94 81.78
CA ASP A 192 5.97 11.18 82.97
C ASP A 192 7.37 11.54 83.50
N ASP A 193 8.31 11.92 82.61
CA ASP A 193 9.63 12.41 83.03
C ASP A 193 9.56 13.78 83.71
N GLU A 194 8.70 14.70 83.25
CA GLU A 194 8.47 15.98 83.94
C GLU A 194 7.91 15.80 85.36
N ARG A 195 7.05 14.79 85.58
CA ARG A 195 6.48 14.51 86.91
C ARG A 195 7.50 13.89 87.88
N ARG A 196 8.53 13.22 87.38
CA ARG A 196 9.60 12.66 88.22
C ARG A 196 10.62 13.71 88.66
N ILE A 197 10.86 14.76 87.87
CA ILE A 197 11.80 15.83 88.22
C ILE A 197 11.22 16.77 89.30
N VAL A 198 9.89 16.91 89.40
CA VAL A 198 9.25 17.75 90.42
C VAL A 198 9.12 17.06 91.80
N ALA A 199 9.34 15.74 91.87
CA ALA A 199 9.22 14.95 93.10
C ALA A 199 10.55 14.61 93.79
N ALA A 200 11.67 15.16 93.30
CA ALA A 200 13.02 15.05 93.90
C ALA A 200 13.49 16.42 94.38
#